data_AF-R7MI82-F1
#
_entry.id   AF-R7MI82-F1
#
_cell.length_a   1.000
_cell.length_b   1.000
_cell.length_c   1.000
_cell.angle_alpha   90.00
_cell.angle_beta   90.00
_cell.angle_gamma   90.00
#
_symmetry.space_group_name_H-M   'P 1'
#
loop_
_entity.id
_entity.type
_entity.pdbx_description
1 polymer ?
#
loop_
_entity_poly.entity_id
_entity_poly.type
_entity_poly.pdbx_seq_one_letter_code
_entity_poly.pdbx_strand_id
1 'polypeptide(L)'
;MLIILKEFFTSQIFGIILGAILTGGFTLIVDLIKSNREEKTYIKRKRESLYQKMYDFSMRFEKDIRTKKNTIMSKGTKDLWNEIQIESIFGKQSTMETFYDLYEDLQENLEKSANNIIEVHIQNNQRILEFYSHIKKELGIKD
;
A
#
# COMPACT_ATOMS: atom_id res chain seq x y z
N MET A 1 16.03 -54.56 -23.24
CA MET A 1 15.36 -53.35 -22.73
C MET A 1 15.43 -53.26 -21.20
N LEU A 2 14.92 -54.25 -20.47
CA LEU A 2 14.94 -54.28 -18.99
C LEU A 2 16.35 -54.28 -18.37
N ILE A 3 17.31 -54.98 -18.98
CA ILE A 3 18.71 -55.05 -18.51
C ILE A 3 19.43 -53.70 -18.67
N ILE A 4 19.26 -53.05 -19.82
CA ILE A 4 19.86 -51.74 -20.15
C ILE A 4 19.31 -50.65 -19.21
N LEU A 5 18.02 -50.67 -18.91
CA LEU A 5 17.41 -49.80 -17.91
C LEU A 5 18.02 -50.00 -16.52
N LYS A 6 18.23 -51.25 -16.11
CA LYS A 6 18.81 -51.58 -14.80
C LYS A 6 20.25 -51.07 -14.69
N GLU A 7 21.08 -51.28 -15.73
CA GLU A 7 22.46 -50.76 -15.79
C GLU A 7 22.50 -49.23 -15.74
N PHE A 8 21.58 -48.55 -16.43
CA PHE A 8 21.47 -47.10 -16.40
C PHE A 8 21.16 -46.57 -15.00
N PHE A 9 20.17 -47.13 -14.29
CA PHE A 9 19.81 -46.71 -12.93
C PHE A 9 20.91 -47.00 -11.89
N THR A 10 21.78 -47.98 -12.13
CA THR A 10 22.94 -48.26 -11.27
C THR A 10 24.21 -47.48 -11.66
N SER A 11 24.15 -46.68 -12.73
CA SER A 11 25.32 -45.94 -13.22
C SER A 11 25.60 -44.68 -12.40
N GLN A 12 26.87 -44.28 -12.32
CA GLN A 12 27.29 -43.01 -11.73
C GLN A 12 26.68 -41.80 -12.45
N ILE A 13 26.47 -41.93 -13.78
CA ILE A 13 25.87 -40.89 -14.61
C ILE A 13 24.42 -40.62 -14.19
N PHE A 14 23.65 -41.67 -13.87
CA PHE A 14 22.30 -41.50 -13.33
C PHE A 14 22.30 -40.75 -12.00
N GLY A 15 23.24 -41.07 -11.10
CA GLY A 15 23.42 -40.34 -9.84
C GLY A 15 23.72 -38.85 -10.04
N ILE A 16 24.56 -38.50 -11.03
CA ILE A 16 24.88 -37.11 -11.37
C ILE A 16 23.66 -36.38 -11.95
N ILE A 17 22.93 -37.02 -12.87
CA ILE A 17 21.71 -36.46 -13.47
C ILE A 17 20.64 -36.25 -12.40
N LEU A 18 20.43 -37.24 -11.53
CA LEU A 18 19.47 -37.15 -10.43
C LEU A 18 19.87 -36.04 -9.45
N GLY A 19 21.16 -35.95 -9.10
CA GLY A 19 21.69 -34.88 -8.25
C GLY A 19 21.50 -33.48 -8.85
N ALA A 20 21.72 -33.33 -10.16
CA ALA A 20 21.51 -32.08 -10.88
C ALA A 20 20.02 -31.69 -10.95
N ILE A 21 19.13 -32.65 -11.20
CA ILE A 21 17.67 -32.42 -11.20
C ILE A 21 17.18 -32.07 -9.80
N LEU A 22 17.63 -32.77 -8.76
CA LEU A 22 17.25 -32.49 -7.39
C LEU A 22 17.76 -31.12 -6.95
N THR A 23 19.03 -30.80 -7.19
CA THR A 23 19.63 -29.53 -6.77
C THR A 23 19.05 -28.36 -7.58
N GLY A 24 18.99 -28.48 -8.90
CA GLY A 24 18.45 -27.45 -9.78
C GLY A 24 16.96 -27.24 -9.58
N GLY A 25 16.19 -28.33 -9.53
CA GLY A 25 14.75 -28.30 -9.28
C GLY A 25 14.41 -27.73 -7.90
N PHE A 26 15.10 -28.14 -6.85
CA PHE A 26 14.86 -27.63 -5.51
C PHE A 26 15.22 -26.13 -5.39
N THR A 27 16.34 -25.71 -5.97
CA THR A 27 16.73 -24.29 -6.03
C THR A 27 15.65 -23.45 -6.71
N LEU A 28 15.17 -23.87 -7.89
CA LEU A 28 14.12 -23.16 -8.61
C LEU A 28 12.82 -23.05 -7.81
N ILE A 29 12.41 -24.12 -7.13
CA ILE A 29 11.20 -24.10 -6.29
C ILE A 29 11.36 -23.13 -5.12
N VAL A 30 12.49 -23.18 -4.42
CA VAL A 30 12.77 -22.30 -3.28
C VAL A 30 12.82 -20.84 -3.71
N ASP A 31 13.48 -20.53 -4.83
CA ASP A 31 13.60 -19.18 -5.36
C ASP A 31 12.24 -18.63 -5.80
N LEU A 32 11.39 -19.44 -6.43
CA LEU A 32 10.03 -19.03 -6.79
C LEU A 32 9.19 -18.71 -5.55
N ILE A 33 9.24 -19.56 -4.50
CA ILE A 33 8.52 -19.31 -3.25
C ILE A 33 9.03 -18.03 -2.58
N LYS A 34 10.35 -17.84 -2.56
CA LYS A 34 10.99 -16.66 -1.97
C LYS A 34 10.61 -15.39 -2.73
N SER A 35 10.72 -15.38 -4.05
CA SER A 35 10.34 -14.27 -4.92
C SER A 35 8.88 -13.85 -4.69
N ASN A 36 7.96 -14.82 -4.71
CA ASN A 36 6.53 -14.57 -4.46
C ASN A 36 6.28 -13.96 -3.07
N ARG A 37 7.04 -14.36 -2.05
CA ARG A 37 6.92 -13.80 -0.70
C ARG A 37 7.48 -12.38 -0.63
N GLU A 38 8.60 -12.13 -1.30
CA GLU A 38 9.23 -10.81 -1.37
C GLU A 38 8.33 -9.82 -2.10
N GLU A 39 7.73 -10.21 -3.23
CA GLU A 39 6.78 -9.40 -3.97
C GLU A 39 5.55 -9.03 -3.13
N LYS A 40 4.94 -10.02 -2.45
CA LYS A 40 3.82 -9.76 -1.52
C LYS A 40 4.20 -8.78 -0.42
N THR A 41 5.40 -8.92 0.14
CA THR A 41 5.91 -8.03 1.19
C THR A 41 6.16 -6.63 0.65
N TYR A 42 6.72 -6.53 -0.56
CA TYR A 42 6.97 -5.26 -1.24
C TYR A 42 5.67 -4.48 -1.48
N ILE A 43 4.65 -5.14 -2.04
CA ILE A 43 3.33 -4.52 -2.29
C ILE A 43 2.71 -4.06 -0.97
N LYS A 44 2.78 -4.88 0.09
CA LYS A 44 2.27 -4.51 1.41
C LYS A 44 2.93 -3.24 1.94
N ARG A 45 4.26 -3.14 1.89
CA ARG A 45 5.01 -1.96 2.33
C ARG A 45 4.67 -0.71 1.51
N LYS A 46 4.51 -0.86 0.19
CA LYS A 46 4.09 0.25 -0.69
C LYS A 46 2.70 0.76 -0.31
N ARG A 47 1.78 -0.14 0.02
CA ARG A 47 0.43 0.21 0.49
C ARG A 47 0.47 0.93 1.84
N GLU A 48 1.23 0.42 2.81
CA GLU A 48 1.42 1.08 4.11
C GLU A 48 1.98 2.50 3.94
N SER A 49 3.01 2.65 3.11
CA SER A 49 3.60 3.96 2.77
C SER A 49 2.57 4.91 2.14
N LEU A 50 1.78 4.43 1.17
CA LEU A 50 0.75 5.22 0.51
C LEU A 50 -0.31 5.72 1.49
N TYR A 51 -0.81 4.84 2.36
CA TYR A 51 -1.84 5.18 3.34
C TYR A 51 -1.33 6.17 4.39
N GLN A 52 -0.06 6.06 4.78
CA GLN A 52 0.58 7.06 5.61
C GLN A 52 0.62 8.42 4.92
N LYS A 53 1.00 8.48 3.64
CA LYS A 53 0.99 9.74 2.86
C LYS A 53 -0.39 10.36 2.75
N MET A 54 -1.44 9.55 2.56
CA MET A 54 -2.84 10.04 2.55
C MET A 54 -3.26 10.66 3.87
N TYR A 55 -2.93 10.02 4.98
CA TYR A 55 -3.19 10.56 6.31
C TYR A 55 -2.43 11.87 6.53
N ASP A 56 -1.13 11.89 6.20
CA ASP A 56 -0.29 13.10 6.29
C ASP A 56 -0.81 14.23 5.40
N PHE A 57 -1.28 13.91 4.19
CA PHE A 57 -1.92 14.87 3.30
C PHE A 57 -3.18 15.45 3.95
N SER A 58 -4.04 14.62 4.51
CA SER A 58 -5.31 15.05 5.11
C SER A 58 -5.08 16.03 6.26
N MET A 59 -4.10 15.73 7.12
CA MET A 59 -3.67 16.62 8.21
C MET A 59 -3.07 17.94 7.70
N ARG A 60 -2.25 17.89 6.64
CA ARG A 60 -1.67 19.10 6.03
C ARG A 60 -2.72 19.95 5.34
N PHE A 61 -3.69 19.32 4.69
CA PHE A 61 -4.76 19.98 3.99
C PHE A 61 -5.72 20.69 4.96
N GLU A 62 -6.08 20.02 6.06
CA GLU A 62 -6.79 20.65 7.18
C GLU A 62 -6.04 21.89 7.67
N LYS A 63 -4.73 21.76 7.92
CA LYS A 63 -3.90 22.88 8.38
C LYS A 63 -3.91 24.03 7.37
N ASP A 64 -3.82 23.74 6.07
CA ASP A 64 -3.90 24.74 5.01
C ASP A 64 -5.25 25.46 5.03
N ILE A 65 -6.36 24.72 5.14
CA ILE A 65 -7.72 25.27 5.29
C ILE A 65 -7.80 26.20 6.50
N ARG A 66 -7.33 25.75 7.67
CA ARG A 66 -7.41 26.51 8.91
C ARG A 66 -6.56 27.78 8.89
N THR A 67 -5.36 27.71 8.32
CA THR A 67 -4.40 28.83 8.33
C THR A 67 -4.70 29.87 7.27
N LYS A 68 -5.08 29.45 6.06
CA LYS A 68 -5.34 30.35 4.93
C LYS A 68 -6.81 30.72 4.78
N LYS A 69 -7.71 30.01 5.46
CA LYS A 69 -9.17 30.16 5.34
C LYS A 69 -9.65 29.98 3.89
N ASN A 70 -8.98 29.11 3.15
CA ASN A 70 -9.32 28.74 1.78
C ASN A 70 -8.90 27.30 1.51
N THR A 71 -9.36 26.72 0.41
CA THR A 71 -8.99 25.36 -0.03
C THR A 71 -7.67 25.32 -0.81
N ILE A 72 -6.89 26.42 -0.80
CA ILE A 72 -5.64 26.50 -1.58
C ILE A 72 -4.53 25.78 -0.83
N MET A 73 -4.17 24.61 -1.36
CA MET A 73 -3.04 23.82 -0.90
C MET A 73 -1.73 24.61 -0.90
N SER A 74 -0.90 24.42 0.13
CA SER A 74 0.49 24.85 0.09
C SER A 74 1.26 24.03 -0.95
N LYS A 75 2.44 24.53 -1.36
CA LYS A 75 3.32 23.78 -2.26
C LYS A 75 3.59 22.37 -1.72
N GLY A 76 3.94 22.24 -0.43
CA GLY A 76 4.22 20.94 0.18
C GLY A 76 3.01 19.99 0.25
N THR A 77 1.80 20.52 0.37
CA THR A 77 0.56 19.70 0.31
C THR A 77 0.27 19.26 -1.12
N LYS A 78 0.47 20.15 -2.10
CA LYS A 78 0.29 19.83 -3.52
C LYS A 78 1.30 18.82 -4.04
N ASP A 79 2.56 18.93 -3.62
CA ASP A 79 3.61 17.97 -3.98
C ASP A 79 3.26 16.58 -3.44
N LEU A 80 2.79 16.49 -2.19
CA LEU A 80 2.34 15.24 -1.58
C LEU A 80 1.10 14.64 -2.28
N TRP A 81 0.15 15.49 -2.71
CA TRP A 81 -0.99 15.04 -3.52
C TRP A 81 -0.53 14.36 -4.82
N ASN A 82 0.42 14.97 -5.53
CA ASN A 82 0.95 14.39 -6.77
C ASN A 82 1.63 13.03 -6.52
N GLU A 83 2.38 12.90 -5.42
CA GLU A 83 2.97 11.61 -5.02
C GLU A 83 1.90 10.55 -4.78
N ILE A 84 0.82 10.88 -4.08
CA ILE A 84 -0.31 9.97 -3.83
C ILE A 84 -0.95 9.53 -5.15
N GLN A 85 -1.14 10.45 -6.10
CA GLN A 85 -1.71 10.10 -7.41
C GLN A 85 -0.82 9.11 -8.17
N ILE A 86 0.50 9.30 -8.16
CA ILE A 86 1.46 8.38 -8.80
C ILE A 86 1.45 7.01 -8.11
N GLU A 87 1.39 6.98 -6.78
CA GLU A 87 1.46 5.75 -5.99
C GLU A 87 0.11 5.05 -5.81
N SER A 88 -0.99 5.65 -6.29
CA SER A 88 -2.37 5.14 -6.16
C SER A 88 -2.55 3.70 -6.66
N ILE A 89 -1.71 3.26 -7.62
CA ILE A 89 -1.69 1.89 -8.15
C ILE A 89 -1.46 0.81 -7.07
N PHE A 90 -0.81 1.16 -5.95
CA PHE A 90 -0.55 0.24 -4.84
C PHE A 90 -1.70 0.19 -3.82
N GLY A 91 -2.61 1.15 -3.89
CA GLY A 91 -3.75 1.28 -3.00
C GLY A 91 -4.87 0.29 -3.35
N LYS A 92 -5.55 -0.21 -2.33
CA LYS A 92 -6.85 -0.86 -2.54
C LYS A 92 -7.86 0.19 -2.98
N GLN A 93 -8.60 -0.11 -4.05
CA GLN A 93 -9.58 0.80 -4.65
C GLN A 93 -10.55 1.40 -3.61
N SER A 94 -11.16 0.57 -2.76
CA SER A 94 -12.10 1.06 -1.73
C SER A 94 -11.47 2.07 -0.77
N THR A 95 -10.18 1.92 -0.46
CA THR A 95 -9.47 2.87 0.42
C THR A 95 -9.10 4.15 -0.31
N MET A 96 -8.79 4.05 -1.62
CA MET A 96 -8.61 5.23 -2.47
C MET A 96 -9.90 6.05 -2.54
N GLU A 97 -11.04 5.39 -2.75
CA GLU A 97 -12.36 6.02 -2.78
C GLU A 97 -12.66 6.74 -1.46
N THR A 98 -12.50 6.06 -0.31
CA THR A 98 -12.67 6.71 1.00
C THR A 98 -11.75 7.92 1.21
N PHE A 99 -10.54 7.89 0.65
CA PHE A 99 -9.63 9.04 0.70
C PHE A 99 -10.10 10.22 -0.16
N TYR A 100 -10.65 9.95 -1.35
CA TYR A 100 -11.23 10.99 -2.19
C TYR A 100 -12.50 11.58 -1.57
N ASP A 101 -13.37 10.74 -1.00
CA ASP A 101 -14.54 11.18 -0.24
C ASP A 101 -14.14 12.10 0.93
N LEU A 102 -13.09 11.72 1.68
CA LEU A 102 -12.54 12.57 2.73
C LEU A 102 -12.06 13.92 2.18
N TYR A 103 -11.32 13.92 1.07
CA TYR A 103 -10.82 15.15 0.48
C TYR A 103 -11.96 16.10 0.07
N GLU A 104 -13.03 15.57 -0.52
CA GLU A 104 -14.24 16.33 -0.86
C GLU A 104 -14.93 16.88 0.40
N ASP A 105 -15.13 16.04 1.43
CA ASP A 105 -15.69 16.45 2.73
C ASP A 105 -14.90 17.61 3.35
N LEU A 106 -13.57 17.54 3.32
CA LEU A 106 -12.70 18.59 3.87
C LEU A 106 -12.86 19.93 3.12
N GLN A 107 -13.10 19.89 1.81
CA GLN A 107 -13.37 21.09 1.00
C GLN A 107 -14.75 21.68 1.30
N GLU A 108 -15.78 20.84 1.26
CA GLU A 108 -17.17 21.26 1.46
C GLU A 108 -17.40 21.85 2.85
N ASN A 109 -16.74 21.33 3.89
CA ASN A 109 -16.88 21.84 5.25
C ASN A 109 -16.44 23.31 5.38
N LEU A 110 -15.45 23.75 4.60
CA LEU A 110 -15.07 25.16 4.58
C LEU A 110 -16.16 26.04 3.95
N GLU A 111 -16.77 25.57 2.86
CA GLU A 111 -17.81 26.31 2.15
C GLU A 111 -19.09 26.45 2.97
N LYS A 112 -19.50 25.38 3.66
CA LYS A 112 -20.71 25.32 4.49
C LYS A 112 -20.60 26.12 5.79
N SER A 113 -19.40 26.18 6.38
CA SER A 113 -19.17 26.74 7.72
C SER A 113 -18.24 27.97 7.70
N ALA A 114 -18.29 28.76 6.63
CA ALA A 114 -17.38 29.88 6.33
C ALA A 114 -17.16 30.90 7.48
N ASN A 115 -18.07 30.95 8.47
CA ASN A 115 -17.99 31.85 9.62
C ASN A 115 -17.45 31.23 10.92
N ASN A 116 -17.23 29.91 10.99
CA ASN A 116 -16.74 29.24 12.20
C ASN A 116 -15.61 28.24 11.92
N ILE A 117 -14.38 28.76 11.82
CA ILE A 117 -13.19 27.94 11.53
C ILE A 117 -12.88 26.90 12.62
N ILE A 118 -13.33 27.13 13.86
CA ILE A 118 -13.13 26.19 14.97
C ILE A 118 -14.01 24.96 14.75
N GLU A 119 -15.27 25.16 14.35
CA GLU A 119 -16.19 24.07 14.04
C GLU A 119 -15.74 23.28 12.81
N VAL A 120 -15.27 23.97 11.76
CA VAL A 120 -14.62 23.31 10.59
C VAL A 120 -13.46 22.43 11.05
N HIS A 121 -12.59 22.94 11.93
CA HIS A 121 -11.46 22.17 12.45
C HIS A 121 -11.89 20.90 13.19
N ILE A 122 -12.91 20.99 14.06
CA ILE A 122 -13.43 19.86 14.82
C ILE A 122 -14.02 18.80 13.88
N GLN A 123 -14.86 19.21 12.93
CA GLN A 123 -15.50 18.33 11.95
C GLN A 123 -14.45 17.64 11.07
N ASN A 124 -13.49 18.40 10.54
CA ASN A 124 -12.42 17.87 9.70
C ASN A 124 -11.55 16.87 10.47
N ASN A 125 -11.15 17.17 11.71
CA ASN A 125 -10.39 16.23 12.53
C ASN A 125 -11.16 14.93 12.77
N GLN A 126 -12.46 15.00 13.01
CA GLN A 126 -13.29 13.81 13.19
C GLN A 126 -13.27 12.94 11.93
N ARG A 127 -13.46 13.54 10.75
CA ARG A 127 -13.38 12.82 9.46
C ARG A 127 -12.01 12.20 9.21
N ILE A 128 -10.94 12.91 9.55
CA ILE A 128 -9.57 12.40 9.42
C ILE A 128 -9.34 11.21 10.36
N LEU A 129 -9.89 11.22 11.57
CA LEU A 129 -9.82 10.11 12.51
C LEU A 129 -10.64 8.89 12.06
N GLU A 130 -11.81 9.12 11.44
CA GLU A 130 -12.61 8.07 10.80
C GLU A 130 -11.81 7.38 9.69
N PHE A 131 -11.15 8.17 8.83
CA PHE A 131 -10.27 7.63 7.78
C PHE A 131 -9.04 6.91 8.34
N TYR A 132 -8.42 7.43 9.40
CA TYR A 132 -7.31 6.75 10.07
C TYR A 132 -7.74 5.39 10.63
N SER A 133 -8.93 5.31 11.22
CA SER A 133 -9.51 4.06 11.71
C SER A 133 -9.75 3.06 10.58
N HIS A 134 -10.22 3.54 9.43
CA HIS A 134 -10.35 2.74 8.21
C HIS A 134 -9.00 2.19 7.72
N ILE A 135 -7.94 3.03 7.68
CA ILE A 135 -6.58 2.60 7.35
C ILE A 135 -6.10 1.50 8.31
N LYS A 136 -6.26 1.68 9.63
CA LYS A 136 -5.84 0.68 10.63
C LYS A 136 -6.52 -0.66 10.39
N LYS A 137 -7.83 -0.65 10.13
CA LYS A 137 -8.62 -1.84 9.83
C LYS A 137 -8.13 -2.52 8.55
N GLU A 138 -7.91 -1.76 7.48
CA GLU A 138 -7.43 -2.29 6.20
C GLU A 138 -6.02 -2.90 6.30
N LEU A 139 -5.15 -2.33 7.14
CA LEU A 139 -3.81 -2.85 7.39
C LEU A 139 -3.78 -3.99 8.43
N GLY A 140 -4.91 -4.30 9.08
CA GLY A 140 -5.01 -5.31 10.14
C GLY A 140 -4.29 -4.91 11.43
N ILE A 141 -4.14 -3.60 11.68
CA ILE A 141 -3.52 -3.05 12.89
C ILE A 141 -4.59 -2.98 13.98
N LYS A 142 -4.34 -3.63 15.13
CA LYS A 142 -5.23 -3.60 16.29
C LYS A 142 -5.10 -2.28 17.04
N ASP A 143 -6.15 -1.89 17.76
CA ASP A 143 -6.13 -0.80 18.73
C ASP A 143 -5.30 -1.15 19.96
#